data_AF-A0A3D1TVS3-F1
#
_entry.id   AF-A0A3D1TVS3-F1
#
_cell.length_a   1.000
_cell.length_b   1.000
_cell.length_c   1.000
_cell.angle_alpha   90.00
_cell.angle_beta   90.00
_cell.angle_gamma   90.00
#
_symmetry.space_group_name_H-M   'P 1'
#
loop_
_entity.id
_entity.type
_entity.pdbx_description
1 polymer ?
#
loop_
_entity_poly.entity_id
_entity_poly.type
_entity_poly.pdbx_seq_one_letter_code
_entity_poly.pdbx_strand_id
1 'polypeptide(L)'
;MKLYGVRLLDGRLVWVEPAELQARPGDAVRCHVDAREEDGLVTITPELLLQGPSQSQGELLEILPRATDDACRDLPLAWLPPLGSTVSSPRASGQVIALDPVRGRATLLTDGGEKLDCDAAELEEQS
;
A
#
# COMPACT_ATOMS: atom_id res chain seq x y z
N MET A 1 24.97 1.48 9.04
CA MET A 1 24.09 0.36 9.44
C MET A 1 22.68 0.68 8.95
N LYS A 2 22.00 -0.27 8.31
CA LYS A 2 20.62 -0.08 7.84
C LYS A 2 19.68 -0.66 8.91
N LEU A 3 18.72 0.14 9.37
CA LEU A 3 17.68 -0.29 10.30
C LEU A 3 16.32 -0.06 9.67
N TYR A 4 15.36 -0.93 9.98
CA TYR A 4 13.95 -0.70 9.65
C TYR A 4 13.22 -0.20 10.88
N GLY A 5 12.37 0.82 10.68
CA GLY A 5 11.35 1.18 11.66
C GLY A 5 10.17 0.24 11.51
N VAL A 6 9.84 -0.48 12.58
CA VAL A 6 8.69 -1.38 12.62
C VAL A 6 7.73 -0.87 13.69
N ARG A 7 6.49 -0.57 13.28
CA ARG A 7 5.42 -0.29 14.22
C ARG A 7 4.76 -1.60 14.61
N LEU A 8 4.91 -1.98 15.87
CA LEU A 8 4.30 -3.17 16.45
C LEU A 8 2.78 -2.99 16.62
N LEU A 9 2.07 -4.10 16.80
CA LEU A 9 0.61 -4.10 16.97
C LEU A 9 0.14 -3.35 18.23
N ASP A 10 0.99 -3.26 19.25
CA ASP A 10 0.73 -2.49 20.48
C ASP A 10 0.99 -0.97 20.32
N GLY A 11 1.43 -0.55 19.13
CA GLY A 11 1.70 0.85 18.80
C GLY A 11 3.13 1.32 19.08
N ARG A 12 3.99 0.48 19.68
CA ARG A 12 5.41 0.81 19.84
C ARG A 12 6.10 0.89 18.48
N LEU A 13 7.06 1.81 18.36
CA LEU A 13 8.00 1.88 17.24
C LEU A 13 9.32 1.30 17.69
N VAL A 14 9.82 0.32 16.94
CA VAL A 14 11.09 -0.35 17.22
C VAL A 14 12.00 -0.33 16.01
N TRP A 15 13.31 -0.37 16.25
CA TRP A 15 14.32 -0.38 15.21
C TRP A 15 14.96 -1.76 15.13
N VAL A 16 14.87 -2.40 13.97
CA VAL A 16 15.35 -3.78 13.80
C VAL A 16 16.36 -3.90 12.68
N GLU A 17 17.31 -4.81 12.86
CA GLU A 17 18.31 -5.15 11.87
C GLU A 17 17.72 -6.05 10.77
N PRO A 18 18.06 -5.82 9.50
CA PRO A 18 17.72 -6.72 8.42
C PRO A 18 18.60 -7.97 8.50
N ALA A 19 18.06 -9.11 8.94
CA ALA A 19 18.70 -10.43 8.83
C ALA A 19 18.79 -10.88 7.36
N GLU A 20 19.46 -10.09 6.53
CA GLU A 20 19.51 -10.18 5.06
C GLU A 20 18.20 -9.84 4.32
N LEU A 21 17.10 -9.65 5.06
CA LEU A 21 15.78 -9.33 4.51
C LEU A 21 15.66 -7.90 3.97
N GLN A 22 15.08 -7.76 2.77
CA GLN A 22 14.84 -6.48 2.11
C GLN A 22 13.37 -6.06 2.23
N ALA A 23 12.98 -5.58 3.40
CA ALA A 23 11.64 -5.05 3.62
C ALA A 23 11.47 -3.63 3.04
N ARG A 24 10.23 -3.31 2.67
CA ARG A 24 9.76 -2.04 2.11
C ARG A 24 8.75 -1.39 3.06
N PRO A 25 8.59 -0.06 2.99
CA PRO A 25 7.50 0.61 3.71
C PRO A 25 6.14 -0.03 3.38
N GLY A 26 5.38 -0.36 4.42
CA GLY A 26 4.08 -1.03 4.31
C GLY A 26 4.16 -2.57 4.27
N ASP A 27 5.34 -3.16 4.33
CA ASP A 27 5.45 -4.62 4.49
C ASP A 27 5.04 -5.01 5.92
N ALA A 28 4.21 -6.04 6.02
CA ALA A 28 3.97 -6.74 7.28
C ALA A 28 5.18 -7.63 7.57
N VAL A 29 5.64 -7.64 8.81
CA VAL A 29 6.87 -8.33 9.20
C VAL A 29 6.73 -8.96 10.57
N ARG A 30 7.54 -9.98 10.84
CA ARG A 30 7.79 -10.49 12.18
C ARG A 30 9.23 -10.21 12.57
N CYS A 31 9.41 -9.70 13.78
CA CYS A 31 10.71 -9.38 14.33
C CYS A 31 10.91 -10.01 15.71
N HIS A 32 12.17 -10.20 16.08
CA HIS A 32 12.58 -10.58 17.42
C HIS A 32 12.97 -9.31 18.18
N VAL A 33 12.23 -8.97 19.23
CA VAL A 33 12.44 -7.77 20.06
C VAL A 33 12.25 -8.15 21.53
N ASP A 34 13.16 -7.72 22.42
CA ASP A 34 13.08 -7.99 23.86
C ASP A 34 12.84 -9.48 24.22
N ALA A 35 13.50 -10.40 23.51
CA ALA A 35 13.35 -11.85 23.65
C ALA A 35 11.97 -12.41 23.26
N ARG A 36 11.19 -11.68 22.46
CA ARG A 36 9.87 -12.09 21.97
C ARG A 36 9.80 -11.93 20.46
N GLU A 37 8.98 -12.75 19.82
CA GLU A 37 8.58 -12.55 18.44
C GLU A 37 7.33 -11.68 18.42
N GLU A 38 7.39 -10.59 17.66
CA GLU A 38 6.29 -9.64 17.51
C GLU A 38 6.04 -9.33 16.04
N ASP A 39 4.76 -9.23 15.69
CA ASP A 39 4.33 -8.81 14.35
C ASP A 39 4.22 -7.28 14.31
N GLY A 40 4.52 -6.72 13.15
CA GLY A 40 4.43 -5.28 12.94
C GLY A 40 4.41 -4.89 11.47
N LEU A 41 4.44 -3.59 11.24
CA LEU A 41 4.45 -2.97 9.92
C LEU A 41 5.70 -2.12 9.76
N VAL A 42 6.44 -2.32 8.67
CA VAL A 42 7.54 -1.44 8.32
C VAL A 42 6.99 -0.06 7.98
N THR A 43 7.46 0.97 8.68
CA THR A 43 6.99 2.34 8.54
C THR A 43 8.15 3.30 8.33
N ILE A 44 7.88 4.39 7.61
CA ILE A 44 8.77 5.55 7.57
C ILE A 44 8.18 6.59 8.52
N THR A 45 9.00 7.09 9.44
CA THR A 45 8.64 8.20 10.33
C THR A 45 9.53 9.40 10.04
N PRO A 46 9.12 10.64 10.38
CA PRO A 46 9.96 11.82 10.16
C PRO A 46 11.36 11.69 10.79
N GLU A 47 11.48 11.01 11.93
CA GLU A 47 12.74 10.78 12.65
C GLU A 47 13.74 9.95 11.84
N LEU A 48 13.25 9.01 11.02
CA LEU A 48 14.08 8.23 10.08
C LEU A 48 14.74 9.10 9.00
N LEU A 49 14.11 10.21 8.62
CA LEU A 49 14.58 11.08 7.55
C LEU A 49 15.64 12.09 8.02
N LEU A 50 15.67 12.39 9.32
CA LEU A 50 16.52 13.44 9.89
C LEU A 50 17.85 12.90 10.41
N GLN A 51 17.80 11.97 11.36
CA GLN A 51 19.01 11.41 11.98
C GLN A 51 19.02 9.90 12.04
N GLY A 52 17.87 9.24 11.92
CA GLY A 52 17.76 7.79 11.98
C GLY A 52 18.21 7.21 13.34
N PRO A 53 17.72 6.03 13.72
CA PRO A 53 18.26 5.31 14.87
C PRO A 53 19.72 4.90 14.63
N SER A 54 20.55 4.95 15.68
CA SER A 54 21.92 4.44 15.67
C SER A 54 22.05 3.05 16.33
N GLN A 55 21.01 2.58 17.00
CA GLN A 55 20.99 1.30 17.72
C GLN A 55 19.79 0.47 17.30
N SER A 56 20.03 -0.83 17.17
CA SER A 56 18.99 -1.82 17.01
C SER A 56 18.40 -2.22 18.36
N GLN A 57 17.11 -2.56 18.35
CA GLN A 57 16.37 -3.15 19.46
C GLN A 57 15.99 -4.61 19.17
N GLY A 58 16.36 -5.13 18.01
CA GLY A 58 15.96 -6.45 17.58
C GLY A 58 16.40 -6.83 16.17
N GLU A 59 15.86 -7.94 15.69
CA GLU A 59 16.19 -8.51 14.39
C GLU A 59 14.91 -8.79 13.60
N LEU A 60 14.92 -8.49 12.30
CA LEU A 60 13.85 -8.85 11.40
C LEU A 60 13.94 -10.34 11.06
N LEU A 61 12.90 -11.12 11.37
CA LEU A 61 12.90 -12.58 11.18
C LEU A 61 12.30 -13.00 9.84
N GLU A 62 11.18 -12.38 9.45
CA GLU A 62 10.49 -12.70 8.20
C GLU A 62 9.65 -11.52 7.69
N ILE A 63 9.43 -11.49 6.38
CA ILE A 63 8.44 -10.62 5.74
C ILE A 63 7.18 -11.46 5.57
N LEU A 64 6.11 -11.04 6.24
CA LEU A 64 4.84 -11.74 6.21
C LEU A 64 4.15 -11.54 4.86
N PRO A 65 3.35 -12.51 4.39
CA PRO A 65 2.54 -12.34 3.20
C PRO A 65 1.69 -11.07 3.32
N ARG A 66 1.75 -10.21 2.30
CA ARG A 66 0.85 -9.06 2.22
C ARG A 66 -0.58 -9.61 2.18
N ALA A 67 -1.47 -9.07 3.02
CA ALA A 67 -2.89 -9.33 2.85
C ALA A 67 -3.22 -8.99 1.39
N THR A 68 -3.67 -9.99 0.63
CA THR A 68 -4.00 -9.84 -0.78
C THR A 68 -5.16 -8.85 -0.91
N ASP A 69 -5.25 -8.18 -2.06
CA ASP A 69 -6.34 -7.24 -2.39
C ASP A 69 -7.74 -7.87 -2.20
N ASP A 70 -7.84 -9.21 -2.15
CA ASP A 70 -9.04 -9.96 -1.78
C ASP A 70 -9.63 -9.53 -0.43
N ALA A 71 -8.83 -9.16 0.56
CA ALA A 71 -9.34 -8.71 1.86
C ALA A 71 -10.18 -7.43 1.75
N CYS A 72 -9.96 -6.65 0.69
CA CYS A 72 -10.67 -5.40 0.44
C CYS A 72 -11.83 -5.58 -0.56
N ARG A 73 -11.99 -6.74 -1.22
CA ARG A 73 -13.05 -6.96 -2.24
C ARG A 73 -14.46 -6.86 -1.68
N ASP A 74 -14.63 -7.17 -0.39
CA ASP A 74 -15.93 -7.10 0.28
C ASP A 74 -16.22 -5.72 0.88
N LEU A 75 -15.28 -4.76 0.78
CA LEU A 75 -15.50 -3.41 1.28
C LEU A 75 -16.49 -2.65 0.37
N PRO A 76 -17.32 -1.74 0.94
CA PRO A 76 -18.15 -0.88 0.13
C PRO A 76 -17.31 -0.14 -0.91
N LEU A 77 -17.79 -0.12 -2.16
CA LEU A 77 -17.15 0.55 -3.30
C LEU A 77 -15.83 -0.09 -3.77
N ALA A 78 -15.49 -1.30 -3.32
CA ALA A 78 -14.34 -2.06 -3.82
C ALA A 78 -14.43 -2.44 -5.31
N TRP A 79 -15.61 -2.29 -5.92
CA TRP A 79 -15.84 -2.46 -7.35
C TRP A 79 -15.42 -1.23 -8.19
N LEU A 80 -15.11 -0.09 -7.57
CA LEU A 80 -14.60 1.07 -8.29
C LEU A 80 -13.14 0.83 -8.73
N PRO A 81 -12.77 1.26 -9.95
CA PRO A 81 -11.40 1.13 -10.40
C PRO A 81 -10.47 2.07 -9.61
N PRO A 82 -9.22 1.68 -9.33
CA PRO A 82 -8.24 2.51 -8.64
C PRO A 82 -7.94 3.80 -9.41
N LEU A 83 -7.72 4.89 -8.67
CA LEU A 83 -7.17 6.12 -9.27
C LEU A 83 -5.80 5.85 -9.89
N GLY A 84 -5.58 6.38 -11.09
CA GLY A 84 -4.34 6.18 -11.85
C GLY A 84 -4.25 4.87 -12.61
N SER A 85 -5.21 3.94 -12.44
CA SER A 85 -5.30 2.72 -13.25
C SER A 85 -5.67 3.05 -14.70
N THR A 86 -5.20 2.23 -15.62
CA THR A 86 -5.65 2.25 -17.01
C THR A 86 -6.81 1.28 -17.16
N VAL A 87 -7.92 1.81 -17.67
CA VAL A 87 -9.16 1.06 -17.85
C VAL A 87 -9.68 1.24 -19.27
N SER A 88 -10.49 0.30 -19.71
CA SER A 88 -11.25 0.40 -20.95
C SER A 88 -12.74 0.36 -20.68
N SER A 89 -13.48 1.13 -21.47
CA SER A 89 -14.93 1.06 -21.63
C SER A 89 -15.25 0.80 -23.10
N PRO A 90 -16.50 0.44 -23.45
CA PRO A 90 -16.94 0.36 -24.83
C PRO A 90 -16.78 1.69 -25.63
N ARG A 91 -16.60 2.82 -24.95
CA ARG A 91 -16.56 4.16 -25.55
C ARG A 91 -15.13 4.72 -25.67
N ALA A 92 -14.25 4.36 -24.75
CA ALA A 92 -12.88 4.86 -24.70
C ALA A 92 -12.03 4.03 -23.72
N SER A 93 -10.71 4.08 -23.93
CA SER A 93 -9.70 3.65 -22.96
C SER A 93 -8.95 4.87 -22.43
N GLY A 94 -8.45 4.78 -21.21
CA GLY A 94 -7.69 5.86 -20.60
C GLY A 94 -7.38 5.64 -19.12
N GLN A 95 -6.75 6.64 -18.52
CA GLN A 95 -6.38 6.62 -17.11
C GLN A 95 -7.49 7.20 -16.23
N VAL A 96 -7.83 6.54 -15.12
CA VAL A 96 -8.79 7.05 -14.14
C VAL A 96 -8.17 8.23 -13.38
N ILE A 97 -8.71 9.44 -13.56
CA ILE A 97 -8.19 10.68 -12.94
C ILE A 97 -9.09 11.26 -11.85
N ALA A 98 -10.36 10.83 -11.77
CA ALA A 98 -11.26 11.19 -10.69
C ALA A 98 -12.34 10.12 -10.49
N LEU A 99 -12.83 10.01 -9.25
CA LEU A 99 -13.94 9.13 -8.87
C LEU A 99 -15.00 9.96 -8.13
N ASP A 100 -16.27 9.70 -8.43
CA ASP A 100 -17.42 10.11 -7.63
C ASP A 100 -18.07 8.84 -7.06
N PRO A 101 -17.67 8.41 -5.85
CA PRO A 101 -18.13 7.15 -5.27
C PRO A 101 -19.61 7.19 -4.87
N VAL A 102 -20.16 8.39 -4.62
CA VAL A 102 -21.58 8.55 -4.26
C VAL A 102 -22.46 8.31 -5.48
N ARG A 103 -22.00 8.75 -6.65
CA ARG A 103 -22.73 8.57 -7.92
C ARG A 103 -22.31 7.35 -8.71
N GLY A 104 -21.27 6.64 -8.28
CA GLY A 104 -20.71 5.49 -9.01
C GLY A 104 -20.07 5.88 -10.34
N ARG A 105 -19.44 7.07 -10.41
CA ARG A 105 -18.88 7.59 -11.67
C ARG A 105 -17.36 7.71 -11.62
N ALA A 106 -16.75 7.65 -12.80
CA ALA A 106 -15.32 7.85 -12.97
C ALA A 106 -15.05 8.84 -14.12
N THR A 107 -14.05 9.69 -13.95
CA THR A 107 -13.50 10.51 -15.04
C THR A 107 -12.23 9.86 -15.57
N LEU A 108 -12.20 9.57 -16.87
CA LEU A 108 -11.04 9.09 -17.58
C LEU A 108 -10.34 10.24 -18.30
N LEU A 109 -9.01 10.24 -18.28
CA LEU A 109 -8.20 10.94 -19.28
C LEU A 109 -7.92 9.94 -20.41
N THR A 110 -8.54 10.14 -21.56
CA THR A 110 -8.36 9.26 -22.71
C THR A 110 -6.96 9.43 -23.30
N ASP A 111 -6.51 8.45 -24.09
CA ASP A 111 -5.22 8.52 -24.79
C ASP A 111 -5.12 9.73 -25.75
N GLY A 112 -6.27 10.25 -26.20
CA GLY A 112 -6.38 11.48 -26.99
C GLY A 112 -6.28 12.77 -26.16
N GLY A 113 -6.13 12.68 -24.83
CA GLY A 113 -6.02 13.82 -23.91
C GLY A 113 -7.37 14.44 -23.51
N GLU A 114 -8.49 13.81 -23.86
CA GLU A 114 -9.83 14.30 -23.50
C GLU A 114 -10.28 13.75 -22.16
N LYS A 115 -11.16 14.49 -21.47
CA LYS A 115 -11.79 14.03 -20.22
C LYS A 115 -13.15 13.43 -20.52
N LEU A 116 -13.35 12.18 -20.13
CA LEU A 116 -14.61 11.46 -20.30
C LEU A 116 -15.17 11.05 -18.95
N ASP A 117 -16.40 11.49 -18.66
CA ASP A 117 -17.14 11.06 -17.47
C ASP A 117 -18.03 9.86 -17.83
N CYS A 118 -17.88 8.75 -17.10
CA CYS A 118 -18.52 7.47 -17.37
C CYS A 118 -18.98 6.76 -16.09
N ASP A 119 -19.84 5.76 -16.28
CA ASP A 119 -20.25 4.87 -15.19
C ASP A 119 -19.07 3.95 -14.84
N ALA A 120 -18.69 3.92 -13.56
CA ALA A 120 -17.54 3.14 -13.12
C ALA A 120 -17.79 1.63 -13.23
N ALA A 121 -19.05 1.18 -13.27
CA ALA A 121 -19.41 -0.23 -13.42
C ALA A 121 -19.18 -0.76 -14.85
N GLU A 122 -19.00 0.12 -15.84
CA GLU A 122 -18.73 -0.24 -17.24
C GLU A 122 -17.23 -0.32 -17.56
N LEU A 123 -16.36 -0.15 -16.54
CA LEU A 123 -14.92 -0.08 -16.70
C LEU A 123 -14.26 -1.43 -16.40
N GLU A 124 -13.39 -1.85 -17.31
CA GLU A 124 -12.56 -3.05 -17.17
C GLU A 124 -11.10 -2.63 -17.03
N GLU A 125 -10.43 -3.08 -15.97
CA GLU A 125 -9.00 -2.87 -15.77
C GLU A 125 -8.18 -3.61 -16.83
N GLN A 126 -7.21 -2.93 -17.42
CA GLN A 126 -6.25 -3.57 -18.31
C GLN A 126 -5.07 -4.06 -17.47
N SER A 127 -4.99 -5.38 -17.29
CA SER A 127 -3.88 -6.08 -16.60
C SER A 127 -2.65 -6.25 -17.48
#